data_AF-A0A533VDN2-F1
#
_entry.id   AF-A0A533VDN2-F1
#
_cell.length_a   1.000
_cell.length_b   1.000
_cell.length_c   1.000
_cell.angle_alpha   90.00
_cell.angle_beta   90.00
_cell.angle_gamma   90.00
#
_symmetry.space_group_name_H-M   'P 1'
#
loop_
_entity.id
_entity.type
_entity.pdbx_description
1 polymer ?
#
loop_
_entity_poly.entity_id
_entity_poly.type
_entity_poly.pdbx_seq_one_letter_code
_entity_poly.pdbx_strand_id
1 'polypeptide(L)'
;MLSTTEIKSPSPNQMKTLTLKDLATMNKLSVSLREQIKKHVDIDPFTTNDPFQESDDYEYSVILDKTNSNRVISILATKKEIMTQLPWDSILDNSLIRVAISKTEASALKYELMPKDTNNFYPFRQSTKIVGYIMFAFEICGLHQ
;
A
#
# COMPACT_ATOMS: atom_id res chain seq x y z
N MET A 1 -6.86 13.64 -28.98
CA MET A 1 -5.84 13.15 -28.04
C MET A 1 -6.54 12.88 -26.72
N LEU A 2 -6.63 11.62 -26.31
CA LEU A 2 -7.21 11.26 -25.02
C LEU A 2 -6.24 11.72 -23.93
N SER A 3 -6.65 12.67 -23.11
CA SER A 3 -5.93 13.11 -21.92
C SER A 3 -5.76 11.90 -21.01
N THR A 4 -4.58 11.30 -21.00
CA THR A 4 -4.20 10.34 -19.95
C THR A 4 -4.09 11.14 -18.67
N THR A 5 -5.17 11.22 -17.90
CA THR A 5 -5.13 11.72 -16.54
C THR A 5 -4.19 10.78 -15.78
N GLU A 6 -2.96 11.22 -15.53
CA GLU A 6 -2.02 10.49 -14.69
C GLU A 6 -2.69 10.29 -13.33
N ILE A 7 -2.97 9.03 -12.97
CA ILE A 7 -3.51 8.69 -11.67
C ILE A 7 -2.40 8.93 -10.65
N LYS A 8 -2.58 9.94 -9.80
CA LYS A 8 -1.65 10.31 -8.74
C LYS A 8 -2.11 9.72 -7.41
N SER A 9 -1.17 9.52 -6.49
CA SER A 9 -1.50 9.21 -5.10
C SER A 9 -2.32 10.35 -4.47
N PRO A 10 -3.25 10.04 -3.55
CA PRO A 10 -4.01 11.08 -2.86
C PRO A 10 -3.12 11.91 -1.96
N SER A 11 -3.52 13.15 -1.71
CA SER A 11 -2.95 13.94 -0.61
C SER A 11 -3.54 13.51 0.74
N PRO A 12 -2.83 13.71 1.86
CA PRO A 12 -3.38 13.46 3.20
C PRO A 12 -4.75 14.12 3.45
N ASN A 13 -4.94 15.35 2.99
CA ASN A 13 -6.23 16.05 3.14
C ASN A 13 -7.38 15.38 2.38
N GLN A 14 -7.12 14.74 1.24
CA GLN A 14 -8.16 13.99 0.52
C GLN A 14 -8.58 12.75 1.28
N MET A 15 -7.67 12.11 2.02
CA MET A 15 -7.99 10.93 2.82
C MET A 15 -8.88 11.27 4.03
N LYS A 16 -8.81 12.49 4.56
CA LYS A 16 -9.74 12.98 5.61
C LYS A 16 -11.20 13.02 5.16
N THR A 17 -11.44 13.02 3.85
CA THR A 17 -12.80 13.04 3.29
C THR A 17 -13.41 11.64 3.10
N LEU A 18 -12.67 10.58 3.45
CA LEU A 18 -13.14 9.20 3.30
C LEU A 18 -14.34 8.91 4.21
N THR A 19 -15.37 8.31 3.62
CA THR A 19 -16.58 7.90 4.34
C THR A 19 -16.42 6.51 4.96
N LEU A 20 -17.34 6.14 5.86
CA LEU A 20 -17.44 4.76 6.37
C LEU A 20 -17.58 3.72 5.24
N LYS A 21 -18.29 4.06 4.16
CA LYS A 21 -18.43 3.18 2.99
C LYS A 21 -17.09 3.01 2.27
N ASP A 22 -16.30 4.07 2.17
CA ASP A 22 -14.97 4.00 1.58
C ASP A 22 -14.06 3.11 2.43
N LEU A 23 -14.08 3.26 3.75
CA LEU A 23 -13.31 2.40 4.67
C LEU A 23 -13.70 0.93 4.56
N ALA A 24 -15.01 0.62 4.51
CA ALA A 24 -15.48 -0.76 4.32
C ALA A 24 -15.01 -1.35 2.98
N THR A 25 -15.00 -0.52 1.92
CA THR A 25 -14.50 -0.91 0.59
C THR A 25 -12.99 -1.15 0.62
N MET A 26 -12.23 -0.24 1.25
CA MET A 26 -10.78 -0.36 1.44
C MET A 26 -10.43 -1.64 2.19
N ASN A 27 -11.13 -1.95 3.28
CA ASN A 27 -10.92 -3.17 4.05
C ASN A 27 -11.13 -4.41 3.17
N LYS A 28 -12.28 -4.51 2.48
CA LYS A 28 -12.59 -5.64 1.59
C LYS A 28 -11.54 -5.83 0.50
N LEU A 29 -11.17 -4.75 -0.20
CA LEU A 29 -10.16 -4.78 -1.26
C LEU A 29 -8.78 -5.15 -0.70
N SER A 30 -8.43 -4.64 0.47
CA SER A 30 -7.15 -4.92 1.13
C SER A 30 -7.03 -6.38 1.56
N VAL A 31 -8.11 -6.98 2.08
CA VAL A 31 -8.15 -8.42 2.39
C VAL A 31 -7.98 -9.24 1.11
N SER A 32 -8.70 -8.87 0.05
CA SER A 32 -8.58 -9.57 -1.24
C SER A 32 -7.17 -9.47 -1.83
N LEU A 33 -6.57 -8.28 -1.81
CA LEU A 33 -5.20 -8.05 -2.26
C LEU A 33 -4.19 -8.91 -1.50
N ARG A 34 -4.31 -9.00 -0.17
CA ARG A 34 -3.44 -9.85 0.66
C ARG A 34 -3.49 -11.31 0.21
N GLU A 35 -4.68 -11.83 -0.06
CA GLU A 35 -4.85 -13.21 -0.53
C GLU A 35 -4.33 -13.43 -1.96
N GLN A 36 -4.36 -12.41 -2.84
CA GLN A 36 -3.73 -12.50 -4.16
C GLN A 36 -2.21 -12.50 -4.05
N ILE A 37 -1.63 -11.57 -3.28
CA ILE A 37 -0.18 -11.45 -3.11
C ILE A 37 0.43 -12.73 -2.51
N LYS A 38 -0.24 -13.34 -1.53
CA LYS A 38 0.19 -14.61 -0.90
C LYS A 38 0.36 -15.79 -1.85
N LYS A 39 -0.24 -15.74 -3.05
CA LYS A 39 -0.05 -16.78 -4.08
C LYS A 39 1.34 -16.71 -4.74
N HIS A 40 2.03 -15.58 -4.58
CA HIS A 40 3.31 -15.29 -5.25
C HIS A 40 4.47 -15.08 -4.27
N VAL A 41 4.19 -14.66 -3.04
CA VAL A 41 5.18 -14.40 -1.99
C VAL A 41 4.68 -14.89 -0.64
N ASP A 42 5.60 -15.21 0.26
CA ASP A 42 5.27 -15.49 1.66
C ASP A 42 5.17 -14.17 2.42
N ILE A 43 4.05 -13.91 3.10
CA ILE A 43 3.89 -12.75 3.98
C ILE A 43 4.07 -13.22 5.42
N ASP A 44 5.03 -12.64 6.13
CA ASP A 44 5.29 -12.98 7.54
C ASP A 44 4.04 -12.67 8.40
N PRO A 45 3.74 -13.47 9.44
CA PRO A 45 2.54 -13.29 10.24
C PRO A 45 2.63 -12.15 11.25
N PHE A 46 3.83 -11.57 11.44
CA PHE A 46 4.12 -10.48 12.34
C PHE A 46 4.49 -9.22 11.55
N THR A 47 4.20 -8.06 12.14
CA THR A 47 4.60 -6.77 11.60
C THR A 47 5.99 -6.37 12.12
N THR A 48 6.58 -5.36 11.50
CA THR A 48 7.90 -4.83 11.86
C THR A 48 7.90 -3.31 11.85
N ASN A 49 9.04 -2.72 12.20
CA ASN A 49 9.23 -1.28 12.18
C ASN A 49 8.91 -0.69 10.80
N ASP A 50 8.31 0.48 10.80
CA ASP A 50 7.99 1.18 9.55
C ASP A 50 9.27 1.41 8.72
N PRO A 51 9.28 1.05 7.41
CA PRO A 51 10.45 1.12 6.55
C PRO A 51 10.67 2.54 6.03
N PHE A 52 10.70 3.54 6.92
CA PHE A 52 10.85 4.95 6.61
C PHE A 52 12.04 5.61 7.31
N GLN A 53 12.96 4.82 7.89
CA GLN A 53 14.16 5.37 8.51
C GLN A 53 15.06 6.03 7.45
N GLU A 54 15.93 6.95 7.88
CA GLU A 54 16.84 7.66 6.97
C GLU A 54 17.71 6.67 6.18
N SER A 55 18.16 5.59 6.83
CA SER A 55 18.99 4.53 6.23
C SER A 55 18.24 3.59 5.28
N ASP A 56 16.91 3.62 5.25
CA ASP A 56 16.12 2.69 4.43
C ASP A 56 16.19 3.09 2.94
N ASP A 57 16.78 2.25 2.10
CA ASP A 57 16.81 2.44 0.63
C ASP A 57 15.83 1.46 -0.04
N TYR A 58 14.55 1.82 -0.02
CA TYR A 58 13.48 1.10 -0.71
C TYR A 58 12.86 1.98 -1.80
N GLU A 59 12.24 1.32 -2.77
CA GLU A 59 11.30 1.97 -3.66
C GLU A 59 9.89 1.88 -3.06
N TYR A 60 9.18 3.01 -3.08
CA TYR A 60 7.88 3.12 -2.46
C TYR A 60 6.78 3.18 -3.52
N SER A 61 5.67 2.52 -3.22
CA SER A 61 4.49 2.57 -4.07
C SER A 61 3.23 2.41 -3.24
N VAL A 62 2.12 2.92 -3.77
CA VAL A 62 0.80 2.78 -3.19
C VAL A 62 -0.10 2.01 -4.15
N ILE A 63 -0.95 1.16 -3.61
CA ILE A 63 -2.03 0.51 -4.36
C ILE A 63 -3.33 1.23 -4.05
N LEU A 64 -4.03 1.64 -5.11
CA LEU A 64 -5.26 2.43 -5.06
C LEU A 64 -6.41 1.66 -5.72
N ASP A 65 -7.62 1.96 -5.29
CA ASP A 65 -8.84 1.58 -6.01
C ASP A 65 -8.96 2.42 -7.29
N LYS A 66 -9.09 1.78 -8.46
CA LYS A 66 -9.28 2.46 -9.75
C LYS A 66 -10.60 3.23 -9.82
N THR A 67 -11.61 2.83 -9.06
CA THR A 67 -12.92 3.50 -9.01
C THR A 67 -12.91 4.76 -8.14
N ASN A 68 -11.96 4.86 -7.22
CA ASN A 68 -11.73 6.03 -6.38
C ASN A 68 -10.29 6.04 -5.86
N SER A 69 -9.42 6.83 -6.49
CA SER A 69 -7.99 6.90 -6.16
C SER A 69 -7.69 7.50 -4.77
N ASN A 70 -8.68 8.04 -4.05
CA ASN A 70 -8.51 8.44 -2.66
C ASN A 70 -8.47 7.24 -1.71
N ARG A 71 -8.95 6.07 -2.14
CA ARG A 71 -8.92 4.83 -1.36
C ARG A 71 -7.57 4.15 -1.52
N VAL A 72 -6.70 4.40 -0.55
CA VAL A 72 -5.44 3.67 -0.41
C VAL A 72 -5.73 2.27 0.12
N ILE A 73 -5.37 1.25 -0.66
CA ILE A 73 -5.58 -0.16 -0.31
C ILE A 73 -4.35 -0.75 0.37
N SER A 74 -3.16 -0.31 -0.03
CA SER A 74 -1.90 -0.79 0.53
C SER A 74 -0.76 0.18 0.23
N ILE A 75 0.24 0.20 1.11
CA ILE A 75 1.53 0.89 0.90
C ILE A 75 2.62 -0.18 0.87
N LEU A 76 3.53 -0.08 -0.10
CA LEU A 76 4.66 -0.99 -0.25
C LEU A 76 5.98 -0.25 -0.19
N ALA A 77 6.95 -0.89 0.45
CA ALA A 77 8.36 -0.56 0.37
C ALA A 77 9.11 -1.80 -0.14
N THR A 78 9.69 -1.73 -1.33
CA THR A 78 10.30 -2.89 -2.01
C THR A 78 11.76 -2.63 -2.35
N LYS A 79 12.59 -3.66 -2.28
CA LYS A 79 13.96 -3.57 -2.82
C LYS A 79 13.90 -3.42 -4.35
N LYS A 80 14.75 -2.54 -4.92
CA LYS A 80 14.81 -2.22 -6.37
C LYS A 80 14.73 -3.43 -7.29
N GLU A 81 15.48 -4.48 -6.95
CA GLU A 81 15.62 -5.69 -7.79
C GLU A 81 14.36 -6.56 -7.88
N ILE A 82 13.40 -6.35 -6.97
CA ILE A 82 12.23 -7.22 -6.80
C ILE A 82 11.00 -6.62 -7.49
N MET A 83 10.97 -5.30 -7.67
CA MET A 83 9.79 -4.59 -8.18
C MET A 83 9.31 -5.16 -9.53
N THR A 84 10.24 -5.61 -10.35
CA THR A 84 10.03 -6.17 -11.69
C THR A 84 9.68 -7.65 -11.73
N GLN A 85 9.79 -8.38 -10.61
CA GLN A 85 9.65 -9.84 -10.60
C GLN A 85 8.24 -10.35 -10.26
N LEU A 86 7.39 -9.51 -9.67
CA LEU A 86 6.01 -9.90 -9.34
C LEU A 86 5.06 -9.61 -10.51
N PRO A 87 4.11 -10.51 -10.80
CA PRO A 87 3.12 -10.31 -11.87
C PRO A 87 2.04 -9.32 -11.42
N TRP A 88 2.41 -8.04 -11.24
CA TRP A 88 1.54 -7.01 -10.68
C TRP A 88 0.22 -6.88 -11.42
N ASP A 89 0.20 -7.00 -12.75
CA ASP A 89 -1.04 -6.94 -13.53
C ASP A 89 -2.03 -8.04 -13.12
N SER A 90 -1.53 -9.24 -12.77
CA SER A 90 -2.36 -10.34 -12.28
C SER A 90 -2.76 -10.15 -10.81
N ILE A 91 -1.88 -9.55 -9.99
CA ILE A 91 -2.13 -9.33 -8.56
C ILE A 91 -3.16 -8.23 -8.33
N LEU A 92 -3.02 -7.14 -9.07
CA LEU A 92 -3.82 -5.92 -8.93
C LEU A 92 -5.19 -6.05 -9.59
N ASP A 93 -5.34 -7.00 -10.51
CA ASP A 93 -6.51 -7.17 -11.34
C ASP A 93 -6.96 -5.86 -12.05
N ASN A 94 -8.16 -5.86 -12.64
CA ASN A 94 -8.68 -4.70 -13.35
C ASN A 94 -9.23 -3.59 -12.42
N SER A 95 -9.30 -3.82 -11.11
CA SER A 95 -9.88 -2.94 -10.10
C SER A 95 -8.85 -2.14 -9.29
N LEU A 96 -7.59 -2.59 -9.21
CA LEU A 96 -6.53 -1.85 -8.51
C LEU A 96 -5.49 -1.28 -9.47
N ILE A 97 -4.84 -0.22 -9.03
CA ILE A 97 -3.70 0.39 -9.72
C ILE A 97 -2.57 0.65 -8.73
N ARG A 98 -1.34 0.43 -9.17
CA ARG A 98 -0.13 0.74 -8.40
C ARG A 98 0.49 2.02 -8.92
N VAL A 99 0.83 2.92 -8.01
CA VAL A 99 1.46 4.21 -8.29
C VAL A 99 2.76 4.32 -7.51
N ALA A 100 3.86 4.61 -8.19
CA ALA A 100 5.14 4.90 -7.54
C ALA A 100 5.08 6.26 -6.83
N ILE A 101 5.62 6.32 -5.62
CA ILE A 101 5.64 7.53 -4.79
C ILE A 101 6.98 7.67 -4.08
N SER A 102 7.29 8.86 -3.57
CA SER A 102 8.46 9.09 -2.74
C SER A 102 8.31 8.48 -1.33
N LYS A 103 9.44 8.28 -0.63
CA LYS A 103 9.46 7.89 0.79
C LYS A 103 8.63 8.86 1.64
N THR A 104 8.79 10.16 1.40
CA THR A 104 8.09 11.23 2.14
C THR A 104 6.58 11.17 1.93
N GLU A 105 6.13 10.95 0.69
CA GLU A 105 4.70 10.76 0.40
C GLU A 105 4.15 9.49 1.06
N ALA A 106 4.86 8.37 0.98
CA ALA A 106 4.44 7.12 1.61
C ALA A 106 4.30 7.26 3.13
N SER A 107 5.26 7.92 3.78
CA SER A 107 5.22 8.20 5.21
C SER A 107 4.06 9.12 5.58
N ALA A 108 3.79 10.17 4.80
CA ALA A 108 2.68 11.09 5.05
C ALA A 108 1.32 10.39 4.87
N LEU A 109 1.20 9.52 3.86
CA LEU A 109 0.01 8.70 3.66
C LEU A 109 -0.22 7.73 4.82
N LYS A 110 0.84 7.03 5.26
CA LYS A 110 0.77 6.13 6.41
C LYS A 110 0.31 6.85 7.67
N TYR A 111 0.87 8.03 7.94
CA TYR A 111 0.53 8.80 9.15
C TYR A 111 -0.94 9.22 9.17
N GLU A 112 -1.49 9.62 8.03
CA GLU A 112 -2.90 10.01 7.97
C GLU A 112 -3.86 8.81 8.06
N LEU A 113 -3.51 7.66 7.45
CA LEU A 113 -4.30 6.44 7.56
C LEU A 113 -4.22 5.82 8.97
N MET A 114 -3.09 6.01 9.64
CA MET A 114 -2.75 5.41 10.92
C MET A 114 -1.99 6.44 11.77
N PRO A 115 -2.70 7.29 12.54
CA PRO A 115 -2.11 8.45 13.24
C PRO A 115 -1.23 8.08 14.45
N LYS A 116 -0.74 6.85 14.53
CA LYS A 116 0.13 6.33 15.59
C LYS A 116 1.31 5.58 14.97
N ASP A 117 2.40 5.44 15.73
CA ASP A 117 3.53 4.57 15.37
C ASP A 117 3.17 3.11 15.56
N THR A 118 2.21 2.67 14.76
CA THR A 118 1.77 1.29 14.66
C THR A 118 2.63 0.67 13.58
N ASN A 119 3.71 0.03 14.02
CA ASN A 119 4.57 -0.84 13.24
C ASN A 119 3.72 -1.90 12.51
N ASN A 120 3.18 -1.57 11.34
CA ASN A 120 2.13 -2.33 10.65
C ASN A 120 2.56 -2.82 9.27
N PHE A 121 3.85 -2.77 9.01
CA PHE A 121 4.40 -3.33 7.80
C PHE A 121 4.69 -4.82 8.02
N TYR A 122 4.07 -5.67 7.20
CA TYR A 122 4.44 -7.08 7.12
C TYR A 122 5.64 -7.25 6.19
N PRO A 123 6.73 -7.88 6.63
CA PRO A 123 7.73 -8.39 5.71
C PRO A 123 7.11 -9.39 4.75
N PHE A 124 7.50 -9.32 3.48
CA PHE A 124 7.20 -10.39 2.53
C PHE A 124 8.46 -10.92 1.86
N ARG A 125 8.43 -12.21 1.52
CA ARG A 125 9.58 -12.99 1.12
C ARG A 125 9.40 -13.67 -0.21
N GLN A 126 10.51 -13.78 -0.94
CA GLN A 126 10.63 -14.65 -2.10
C GLN A 126 11.82 -15.58 -1.85
N SER A 127 11.61 -16.88 -1.96
CA SER A 127 12.64 -17.89 -1.71
C SER A 127 13.38 -17.66 -0.39
N THR A 128 12.63 -17.41 0.71
CA THR A 128 13.09 -17.14 2.09
C THR A 128 13.72 -15.77 2.38
N LYS A 129 14.10 -15.00 1.35
CA LYS A 129 14.69 -13.66 1.53
C LYS A 129 13.60 -12.62 1.70
N ILE A 130 13.77 -11.68 2.65
CA ILE A 130 12.91 -10.50 2.74
C ILE A 130 13.21 -9.60 1.55
N VAL A 131 12.17 -9.36 0.76
CA VAL A 131 12.24 -8.63 -0.50
C VAL A 131 11.49 -7.29 -0.46
N GLY A 132 10.66 -7.11 0.55
CA GLY A 132 10.01 -5.85 0.85
C GLY A 132 9.07 -5.95 2.03
N TYR A 133 8.30 -4.89 2.19
CA TYR A 133 7.35 -4.69 3.26
C TYR A 133 6.03 -4.17 2.69
N ILE A 134 4.93 -4.61 3.27
CA ILE A 134 3.59 -4.24 2.84
C ILE A 134 2.70 -3.91 4.04
N MET A 135 2.07 -2.74 4.00
CA MET A 135 1.03 -2.32 4.93
C MET A 135 -0.33 -2.42 4.23
N PHE A 136 -1.35 -2.83 4.95
CA PHE A 136 -2.68 -3.06 4.41
C PHE A 136 -3.72 -2.11 5.03
N ALA A 137 -4.64 -1.60 4.22
CA ALA A 137 -5.68 -0.68 4.70
C ALA A 137 -6.70 -1.33 5.66
N PHE A 138 -6.80 -2.66 5.73
CA PHE A 138 -7.64 -3.29 6.76
C PHE A 138 -7.13 -3.04 8.18
N GLU A 139 -5.89 -2.59 8.35
CA GLU A 139 -5.28 -2.33 9.65
C GLU A 139 -5.71 -0.96 10.21
N ILE A 140 -6.40 -0.11 9.43
CA ILE A 140 -6.79 1.26 9.83
C ILE A 140 -7.54 1.25 11.17
N CYS A 141 -6.88 1.81 12.20
CA CYS A 141 -7.41 1.95 13.56
C CYS A 141 -7.70 3.43 13.85
N GLY A 142 -8.82 3.93 13.32
CA GLY A 142 -9.33 5.27 13.59
C GLY A 142 -8.83 6.33 12.60
N LEU A 143 -9.73 6.79 11.72
CA LEU A 143 -9.55 8.07 11.05
C LEU A 143 -9.69 9.18 12.10
N HIS A 144 -8.91 10.26 11.98
CA HIS A 144 -9.19 11.49 12.72
C HIS A 144 -10.57 12.00 12.33
N GLN A 145 -11.53 11.93 13.26
CA GLN A 145 -12.80 12.66 13.19
C GLN A 145 -12.60 14.11 13.64
#